data_AF-A0A1J4TBJ3-F1
#
_entry.id   AF-A0A1J4TBJ3-F1
#
_cell.length_a   1.000
_cell.length_b   1.000
_cell.length_c   1.000
_cell.angle_alpha   90.00
_cell.angle_beta   90.00
_cell.angle_gamma   90.00
#
_symmetry.space_group_name_H-M   'P 1'
#
loop_
_entity.id
_entity.type
_entity.pdbx_description
1 polymer ?
#
loop_
_entity_poly.entity_id
_entity_poly.type
_entity_poly.pdbx_seq_one_letter_code
_entity_poly.pdbx_strand_id
1 'polypeptide(L)'
;MVQKNVFGKMVFLNYRGPELWTQYWHRIDHLTINKILISKDDPNLQFELKNADALLLKPVGDKINKAFIDLAPKLKYIGMLGTGTGGIDLAYCNSKKIVVTNISDYATEGVVEITFGWIFDQIREIEREKNEARQGDCSGSTFGGVEIKGKNFGVIGLGNIGHRTAEIAKAFGANVRYWSRNRRESDEKILDIEYMDINNLLQTSDFVTLNISFTPETKNFFDGERINLIKKGSILINPSPMELINFDALVKRLNKNDMTFIFDHSDEVEPKQLNVLKHFSNCIIHLPIGFTTEEAMATKQESFAKNIESFLRGSPKNVVKLDFRIVRTPLTGPGYEPMIVPTKKQWSQVNLRPINKNDYKRILSFDNLVYPTADPVTPTTMGTWYVNNPEFGMVYELGGRTVGVCAFIPLKRSSWEKLINGKLSESDLGSKDLFNNRKDNEIALHIYHIEKLLLTENYYVRILSDLNKLVENLRKTNPKLKITGFSCLGTSSLFLGLFQNRFNFREKKFISTEHILLKGKKLSLFDEKDGGQKGLAKKLQNGYTYYQRCRMIVLEPSDFSLVWSYVKK
;
A
#
# COMPACT_ATOMS: atom_id res chain seq x y z
N MET A 1 23.16 7.46 -38.14
CA MET A 1 22.94 6.21 -37.38
C MET A 1 22.20 6.55 -36.10
N VAL A 2 20.91 6.24 -36.02
CA VAL A 2 20.16 6.41 -34.75
C VAL A 2 20.74 5.39 -33.77
N GLN A 3 21.31 5.84 -32.65
CA GLN A 3 21.73 4.94 -31.57
C GLN A 3 20.52 4.09 -31.17
N LYS A 4 20.55 2.80 -31.48
CA LYS A 4 19.57 1.84 -30.99
C LYS A 4 19.68 1.87 -29.45
N ASN A 5 18.65 2.41 -28.79
CA ASN A 5 18.55 2.41 -27.34
C ASN A 5 18.27 0.96 -26.91
N VAL A 6 19.32 0.19 -26.66
CA VAL A 6 19.27 -1.22 -26.23
C VAL A 6 19.98 -1.37 -24.89
N PHE A 7 19.65 -2.42 -24.15
CA PHE A 7 20.39 -2.79 -22.96
C PHE A 7 21.78 -3.32 -23.35
N GLY A 8 22.81 -3.02 -22.55
CA GLY A 8 24.12 -3.64 -22.71
C GLY A 8 24.09 -5.09 -22.28
N LYS A 9 23.42 -5.38 -21.15
CA LYS A 9 23.17 -6.75 -20.68
C LYS A 9 21.79 -6.91 -20.05
N MET A 10 21.05 -7.92 -20.49
CA MET A 10 19.81 -8.41 -19.90
C MET A 10 20.05 -9.78 -19.24
N VAL A 11 19.69 -9.90 -17.97
CA VAL A 11 19.78 -11.17 -17.22
C VAL A 11 18.36 -11.71 -16.98
N PHE A 12 18.12 -12.92 -17.45
CA PHE A 12 16.89 -13.68 -17.28
C PHE A 12 17.08 -14.73 -16.19
N LEU A 13 16.52 -14.46 -15.01
CA LEU A 13 16.70 -15.33 -13.85
C LEU A 13 15.75 -16.52 -13.92
N ASN A 14 16.30 -17.73 -13.85
CA ASN A 14 15.58 -19.00 -13.89
C ASN A 14 14.79 -19.26 -15.19
N TYR A 15 15.15 -18.63 -16.31
CA TYR A 15 14.59 -18.93 -17.63
C TYR A 15 15.33 -20.08 -18.30
N ARG A 16 14.61 -20.94 -19.02
CA ARG A 16 15.13 -22.10 -19.73
C ARG A 16 14.91 -22.04 -21.25
N GLY A 17 14.16 -21.04 -21.73
CA GLY A 17 13.84 -20.84 -23.14
C GLY A 17 12.34 -20.98 -23.43
N PRO A 18 11.65 -22.07 -23.07
CA PRO A 18 10.25 -22.26 -23.43
C PRO A 18 9.24 -21.29 -22.78
N GLU A 19 9.68 -20.42 -21.86
CA GLU A 19 8.78 -19.49 -21.16
C GLU A 19 8.20 -18.38 -22.05
N LEU A 20 8.81 -18.11 -23.20
CA LEU A 20 8.26 -17.23 -24.23
C LEU A 20 8.21 -17.96 -25.58
N TRP A 21 7.20 -17.67 -26.38
CA TRP A 21 7.09 -18.10 -27.76
C TRP A 21 8.21 -17.45 -28.59
N THR A 22 8.62 -18.18 -29.63
CA THR A 22 9.76 -17.83 -30.50
C THR A 22 9.73 -16.38 -30.98
N GLN A 23 8.56 -15.88 -31.40
CA GLN A 23 8.40 -14.50 -31.87
C GLN A 23 8.72 -13.43 -30.81
N TYR A 24 8.45 -13.68 -29.54
CA TYR A 24 8.75 -12.74 -28.46
C TYR A 24 10.22 -12.80 -28.05
N TRP A 25 10.84 -13.99 -28.10
CA TRP A 25 12.30 -14.09 -27.97
C TRP A 25 13.02 -13.29 -29.05
N HIS A 26 12.66 -13.47 -30.32
CA HIS A 26 13.26 -12.71 -31.41
C HIS A 26 13.14 -11.19 -31.19
N ARG A 27 11.98 -10.72 -30.72
CA ARG A 27 11.81 -9.29 -30.39
C ARG A 27 12.75 -8.84 -29.28
N ILE A 28 12.86 -9.60 -28.20
CA ILE A 28 13.70 -9.21 -27.04
C ILE A 28 15.18 -9.32 -27.36
N ASP A 29 15.59 -10.26 -28.21
CA ASP A 29 16.98 -10.42 -28.65
C ASP A 29 17.51 -9.17 -29.37
N HIS A 30 16.63 -8.39 -30.01
CA HIS A 30 16.99 -7.12 -30.61
C HIS A 30 17.06 -5.93 -29.63
N LEU A 31 16.68 -6.13 -28.35
CA LEU A 31 16.64 -5.10 -27.31
C LEU A 31 17.84 -5.16 -26.36
N THR A 32 18.77 -6.09 -26.57
CA THR A 32 20.00 -6.21 -25.77
C THR A 32 21.20 -6.60 -26.63
N ILE A 33 22.40 -6.19 -26.21
CA ILE A 33 23.66 -6.64 -26.81
C ILE A 33 24.03 -8.02 -26.26
N ASN A 34 23.81 -8.25 -24.97
CA ASN A 34 24.11 -9.51 -24.30
C ASN A 34 22.87 -10.03 -23.54
N LYS A 35 22.44 -11.24 -23.86
CA LYS A 35 21.34 -11.95 -23.19
C LYS A 35 21.91 -13.12 -22.39
N ILE A 36 21.67 -13.13 -21.08
CA ILE A 36 22.12 -14.19 -20.18
C ILE A 36 20.90 -14.86 -19.56
N LEU A 37 20.79 -16.18 -19.71
CA LEU A 37 19.83 -17.01 -18.98
C LEU A 37 20.61 -17.72 -17.88
N ILE A 38 20.23 -17.53 -16.62
CA ILE A 38 21.01 -18.05 -15.50
C ILE A 38 20.09 -18.50 -14.36
N SER A 39 20.46 -19.61 -13.71
CA SER A 39 19.78 -20.07 -12.49
C SER A 39 20.16 -19.18 -11.31
N LYS A 40 19.27 -19.03 -10.33
CA LYS A 40 19.59 -18.33 -9.09
C LYS A 40 20.70 -19.00 -8.26
N ASP A 41 20.82 -20.32 -8.38
CA ASP A 41 21.83 -21.10 -7.66
C ASP A 41 23.14 -21.23 -8.43
N ASP A 42 23.25 -20.56 -9.59
CA ASP A 42 24.46 -20.61 -10.41
C ASP A 42 25.61 -19.84 -9.72
N PRO A 43 26.82 -20.42 -9.60
CA PRO A 43 27.97 -19.76 -8.96
C PRO A 43 28.41 -18.48 -9.68
N ASN A 44 28.09 -18.31 -10.97
CA ASN A 44 28.43 -17.13 -11.75
C ASN A 44 27.39 -16.00 -11.66
N LEU A 45 26.28 -16.19 -10.94
CA LEU A 45 25.19 -15.21 -10.88
C LEU A 45 25.68 -13.81 -10.50
N GLN A 46 26.51 -13.70 -9.48
CA GLN A 46 27.05 -12.41 -9.02
C GLN A 46 27.90 -11.73 -10.10
N PHE A 47 28.69 -12.51 -10.85
CA PHE A 47 29.51 -11.99 -11.94
C PHE A 47 28.62 -11.43 -13.07
N GLU A 48 27.56 -12.16 -13.42
CA GLU A 48 26.64 -11.75 -14.48
C GLU A 48 25.84 -10.50 -14.10
N LEU A 49 25.37 -10.43 -12.85
CA LEU A 49 24.61 -9.29 -12.32
C LEU A 49 25.43 -7.99 -12.24
N LYS A 50 26.74 -8.06 -11.98
CA LYS A 50 27.62 -6.89 -11.77
C LYS A 50 27.51 -5.84 -12.89
N ASN A 51 27.29 -6.28 -14.13
CA ASN A 51 27.17 -5.44 -15.31
C ASN A 51 25.79 -5.48 -15.98
N ALA A 52 24.77 -6.03 -15.30
CA ALA A 52 23.41 -6.09 -15.84
C ALA A 52 22.76 -4.70 -15.84
N ASP A 53 22.16 -4.31 -16.97
CA ASP A 53 21.31 -3.12 -17.06
C ASP A 53 19.85 -3.45 -16.74
N ALA A 54 19.43 -4.70 -17.01
CA ALA A 54 18.08 -5.18 -16.83
C ALA A 54 18.03 -6.60 -16.24
N LEU A 55 17.07 -6.83 -15.35
CA LEU A 55 16.78 -8.11 -14.72
C LEU A 55 15.35 -8.53 -15.03
N LEU A 56 15.18 -9.75 -15.53
CA LEU A 56 13.92 -10.28 -16.02
C LEU A 56 13.55 -11.47 -15.15
N LEU A 57 12.33 -11.44 -14.61
CA LEU A 57 11.90 -12.31 -13.53
C LEU A 57 10.57 -12.98 -13.86
N LYS A 58 10.41 -14.19 -13.34
CA LYS A 58 9.13 -14.91 -13.35
C LYS A 58 8.32 -14.58 -12.08
N PRO A 59 6.99 -14.80 -12.08
CA PRO A 59 6.14 -14.44 -10.93
C PRO A 59 6.44 -15.21 -9.64
N VAL A 60 7.09 -16.38 -9.73
CA VAL A 60 7.22 -17.35 -8.62
C VAL A 60 8.70 -17.54 -8.23
N GLY A 61 8.95 -17.61 -6.92
CA GLY A 61 10.14 -18.23 -6.32
C GLY A 61 11.26 -17.29 -5.86
N ASP A 62 11.44 -16.13 -6.49
CA ASP A 62 12.64 -15.32 -6.27
C ASP A 62 12.44 -14.10 -5.37
N LYS A 63 13.01 -14.17 -4.16
CA LYS A 63 13.20 -12.99 -3.30
C LYS A 63 14.31 -12.09 -3.85
N ILE A 64 13.95 -10.91 -4.34
CA ILE A 64 14.80 -9.85 -4.86
C ILE A 64 14.84 -8.72 -3.82
N ASN A 65 15.55 -8.97 -2.74
CA ASN A 65 15.72 -8.02 -1.63
C ASN A 65 16.88 -7.03 -1.89
N LYS A 66 17.08 -6.08 -0.97
CA LYS A 66 18.22 -5.15 -1.00
C LYS A 66 19.57 -5.81 -1.31
N ALA A 67 19.89 -6.92 -0.63
CA ALA A 67 21.18 -7.60 -0.78
C ALA A 67 21.36 -8.14 -2.21
N PHE A 68 20.30 -8.70 -2.81
CA PHE A 68 20.31 -9.15 -4.20
C PHE A 68 20.48 -7.98 -5.17
N ILE A 69 19.73 -6.89 -4.97
CA ILE A 69 19.79 -5.70 -5.83
C ILE A 69 21.19 -5.07 -5.80
N ASP A 70 21.86 -5.09 -4.64
CA ASP A 70 23.22 -4.57 -4.49
C ASP A 70 24.28 -5.36 -5.29
N LEU A 71 24.00 -6.60 -5.73
CA LEU A 71 24.86 -7.36 -6.64
C LEU A 71 24.88 -6.77 -8.06
N ALA A 72 23.87 -5.97 -8.42
CA ALA A 72 23.68 -5.41 -9.76
C ALA A 72 23.75 -3.86 -9.74
N PRO A 73 24.94 -3.26 -9.53
CA PRO A 73 25.08 -1.81 -9.33
C PRO A 73 24.71 -0.95 -10.55
N LYS A 74 24.65 -1.55 -11.76
CA LYS A 74 24.27 -0.87 -13.00
C LYS A 74 22.80 -1.08 -13.39
N LEU A 75 22.04 -1.80 -12.57
CA LEU A 75 20.66 -2.15 -12.86
C LEU A 75 19.80 -0.90 -12.99
N LYS A 76 19.01 -0.81 -14.06
CA LYS A 76 18.09 0.30 -14.36
C LYS A 76 16.65 -0.16 -14.46
N TYR A 77 16.44 -1.43 -14.80
CA TYR A 77 15.12 -1.98 -15.12
C TYR A 77 14.93 -3.38 -14.54
N ILE A 78 13.75 -3.63 -13.97
CA ILE A 78 13.28 -4.96 -13.61
C ILE A 78 11.95 -5.22 -14.33
N GLY A 79 11.87 -6.28 -15.12
CA GLY A 79 10.65 -6.67 -15.83
C GLY A 79 10.10 -7.98 -15.28
N MET A 80 8.86 -7.96 -14.80
CA MET A 80 8.15 -9.16 -14.38
C MET A 80 7.36 -9.77 -15.55
N LEU A 81 7.54 -11.07 -15.79
CA LEU A 81 6.68 -11.87 -16.66
C LEU A 81 5.43 -12.32 -15.88
N GLY A 82 4.63 -11.36 -15.41
CA GLY A 82 3.33 -11.56 -14.77
C GLY A 82 2.96 -10.44 -13.79
N THR A 83 1.90 -10.66 -13.01
CA THR A 83 1.32 -9.63 -12.14
C THR A 83 2.07 -9.46 -10.82
N GLY A 84 2.45 -10.58 -10.18
CA GLY A 84 2.98 -10.61 -8.83
C GLY A 84 4.34 -9.92 -8.69
N THR A 85 4.48 -9.05 -7.69
CA THR A 85 5.73 -8.31 -7.39
C THR A 85 6.16 -8.51 -5.93
N GLY A 86 5.48 -9.35 -5.16
CA GLY A 86 5.68 -9.51 -3.72
C GLY A 86 7.08 -9.97 -3.31
N GLY A 87 7.82 -10.60 -4.22
CA GLY A 87 9.22 -11.00 -4.02
C GLY A 87 10.23 -9.85 -4.13
N ILE A 88 9.84 -8.66 -4.62
CA ILE A 88 10.77 -7.56 -4.92
C ILE A 88 10.70 -6.47 -3.84
N ASP A 89 11.86 -6.01 -3.37
CA ASP A 89 11.96 -4.81 -2.54
C ASP A 89 11.78 -3.54 -3.40
N LEU A 90 10.52 -3.24 -3.72
CA LEU A 90 10.14 -2.09 -4.55
C LEU A 90 10.67 -0.77 -3.98
N ALA A 91 10.67 -0.62 -2.65
CA ALA A 91 11.14 0.58 -1.96
C ALA A 91 12.63 0.81 -2.22
N TYR A 92 13.44 -0.25 -2.13
CA TYR A 92 14.85 -0.17 -2.44
C TYR A 92 15.12 0.09 -3.92
N CYS A 93 14.39 -0.57 -4.83
CA CYS A 93 14.46 -0.32 -6.27
C CYS A 93 14.24 1.17 -6.58
N ASN A 94 13.19 1.77 -6.02
CA ASN A 94 12.89 3.18 -6.22
C ASN A 94 13.97 4.11 -5.64
N SER A 95 14.55 3.77 -4.48
CA SER A 95 15.67 4.54 -3.91
C SER A 95 16.90 4.58 -4.83
N LYS A 96 17.07 3.54 -5.65
CA LYS A 96 18.11 3.39 -6.68
C LYS A 96 17.68 3.87 -8.07
N LYS A 97 16.47 4.42 -8.20
CA LYS A 97 15.85 4.81 -9.49
C LYS A 97 15.72 3.67 -10.49
N ILE A 98 15.56 2.44 -10.00
CA ILE A 98 15.31 1.25 -10.82
C ILE A 98 13.83 1.20 -11.14
N VAL A 99 13.48 1.17 -12.43
CA VAL A 99 12.09 1.05 -12.88
C VAL A 99 11.68 -0.41 -12.81
N VAL A 100 10.61 -0.71 -12.09
CA VAL A 100 10.02 -2.05 -12.02
C VAL A 100 8.72 -2.04 -12.81
N THR A 101 8.54 -2.98 -13.73
CA THR A 101 7.28 -3.17 -14.46
C THR A 101 6.70 -4.55 -14.23
N ASN A 102 5.38 -4.63 -14.27
CA ASN A 102 4.64 -5.89 -14.24
C ASN A 102 3.64 -5.96 -15.38
N ILE A 103 2.86 -7.05 -15.41
CA ILE A 103 1.80 -7.25 -16.39
C ILE A 103 0.54 -7.54 -15.59
N SER A 104 -0.37 -6.58 -15.52
CA SER A 104 -1.72 -6.81 -14.99
C SER A 104 -2.68 -7.21 -16.11
N ASP A 105 -3.85 -7.73 -15.72
CA ASP A 105 -5.04 -7.83 -16.57
C ASP A 105 -4.92 -8.73 -17.81
N TYR A 106 -3.90 -9.59 -17.87
CA TYR A 106 -3.69 -10.48 -19.02
C TYR A 106 -4.53 -11.77 -18.97
N ALA A 107 -5.07 -12.13 -17.80
CA ALA A 107 -5.67 -13.44 -17.55
C ALA A 107 -7.12 -13.37 -17.04
N THR A 108 -7.76 -12.19 -17.12
CA THR A 108 -9.08 -11.97 -16.53
C THR A 108 -10.11 -13.01 -16.96
N GLU A 109 -10.29 -13.22 -18.28
CA GLU A 109 -11.27 -14.19 -18.78
C GLU A 109 -10.93 -15.63 -18.35
N GLY A 110 -9.70 -16.09 -18.60
CA GLY A 110 -9.29 -17.47 -18.26
C GLY A 110 -9.45 -17.81 -16.77
N VAL A 111 -9.12 -16.86 -15.88
CA VAL A 111 -9.30 -17.06 -14.43
C VAL A 111 -10.77 -17.17 -14.07
N VAL A 112 -11.63 -16.32 -14.67
CA VAL A 112 -13.07 -16.37 -14.39
C VAL A 112 -13.70 -17.63 -14.97
N GLU A 113 -13.37 -18.00 -16.21
CA GLU A 113 -13.87 -19.20 -16.88
C GLU A 113 -13.54 -20.46 -16.08
N ILE A 114 -12.29 -20.64 -15.68
CA ILE A 114 -11.88 -21.81 -14.88
C ILE A 114 -12.55 -21.80 -13.49
N THR A 115 -12.73 -20.62 -12.90
CA THR A 115 -13.39 -20.47 -11.58
C THR A 115 -14.82 -20.98 -11.64
N PHE A 116 -15.57 -20.64 -12.69
CA PHE A 116 -16.90 -21.20 -12.91
C PHE A 116 -16.83 -22.69 -13.27
N GLY A 117 -15.82 -23.13 -14.01
CA GLY A 117 -15.54 -24.55 -14.24
C GLY A 117 -15.44 -25.35 -12.94
N TRP A 118 -14.68 -24.87 -11.96
CA TRP A 118 -14.57 -25.52 -10.64
C TRP A 118 -15.87 -25.46 -9.85
N ILE A 119 -16.62 -24.35 -9.94
CA ILE A 119 -17.94 -24.26 -9.33
C ILE A 119 -18.88 -25.31 -9.92
N PHE A 120 -18.91 -25.48 -11.25
CA PHE A 120 -19.76 -26.47 -11.92
C PHE A 120 -19.36 -27.90 -11.57
N ASP A 121 -18.05 -28.19 -11.59
CA ASP A 121 -17.53 -29.49 -11.17
C ASP A 121 -17.96 -29.82 -9.74
N GLN A 122 -17.86 -28.86 -8.82
CA GLN A 122 -18.24 -29.07 -7.43
C GLN A 122 -19.76 -29.21 -7.21
N ILE A 123 -20.60 -28.40 -7.87
CA ILE A 123 -22.06 -28.44 -7.63
C ILE A 123 -22.77 -29.54 -8.42
N ARG A 124 -22.11 -30.15 -9.40
CA ARG A 124 -22.66 -31.23 -10.25
C ARG A 124 -21.88 -32.54 -10.15
N GLU A 125 -20.79 -32.56 -9.40
CA GLU A 125 -19.89 -33.70 -9.22
C GLU A 125 -19.34 -34.25 -10.54
N ILE A 126 -18.92 -33.36 -11.46
CA ILE A 126 -18.63 -33.73 -12.86
C ILE A 126 -17.52 -34.78 -12.97
N GLU A 127 -16.43 -34.62 -12.21
CA GLU A 127 -15.35 -35.61 -12.21
C GLU A 127 -15.85 -37.00 -11.75
N ARG A 128 -16.63 -37.04 -10.68
CA ARG A 128 -17.15 -38.30 -10.11
C ARG A 128 -18.14 -38.97 -11.07
N GLU A 129 -19.08 -38.21 -11.61
CA GLU A 129 -20.08 -38.70 -12.59
C GLU A 129 -19.40 -39.36 -13.79
N LYS A 130 -18.38 -38.72 -14.37
CA LYS A 130 -17.63 -39.28 -15.50
C LYS A 130 -16.90 -40.57 -15.14
N ASN A 131 -16.37 -40.66 -13.93
CA ASN A 131 -15.64 -41.84 -13.48
C ASN A 131 -16.59 -43.03 -13.22
N GLU A 132 -17.73 -42.81 -12.57
CA GLU A 132 -18.74 -43.86 -12.34
C GLU A 132 -19.37 -44.33 -13.67
N ALA A 133 -19.66 -43.42 -14.60
CA ALA A 133 -20.16 -43.77 -15.94
C ALA A 133 -19.18 -44.65 -16.72
N ARG A 134 -17.87 -44.35 -16.66
CA ARG A 134 -16.83 -45.19 -17.25
C ARG A 134 -16.71 -46.57 -16.61
N GLN A 135 -17.09 -46.70 -15.35
CA GLN A 135 -17.14 -47.98 -14.63
C GLN A 135 -18.44 -48.75 -14.87
N GLY A 136 -19.37 -48.20 -15.66
CA GLY A 136 -20.60 -48.86 -16.09
C GLY A 136 -21.85 -48.46 -15.31
N ASP A 137 -21.79 -47.48 -14.41
CA ASP A 137 -23.01 -46.93 -13.79
C ASP A 137 -23.72 -45.96 -14.77
N CYS A 138 -24.92 -46.34 -15.21
CA CYS A 138 -25.75 -45.52 -16.09
C CYS A 138 -26.97 -44.91 -15.35
N SER A 139 -27.12 -45.12 -14.04
CA SER A 139 -28.32 -44.77 -13.30
C SER A 139 -28.38 -43.29 -12.91
N GLY A 140 -27.24 -42.68 -12.58
CA GLY A 140 -27.15 -41.32 -12.04
C GLY A 140 -27.87 -41.13 -10.69
N SER A 141 -28.32 -42.21 -10.06
CA SER A 141 -29.28 -42.18 -8.95
C SER A 141 -28.69 -41.66 -7.62
N THR A 142 -27.36 -41.65 -7.51
CA THR A 142 -26.63 -41.20 -6.30
C THR A 142 -26.17 -39.73 -6.38
N PHE A 143 -26.50 -39.03 -7.46
CA PHE A 143 -26.05 -37.65 -7.72
C PHE A 143 -27.10 -36.62 -7.35
N GLY A 144 -26.66 -35.50 -6.76
CA GLY A 144 -27.50 -34.36 -6.41
C GLY A 144 -26.84 -33.06 -6.83
N GLY A 145 -27.57 -32.22 -7.58
CA GLY A 145 -27.04 -30.95 -8.10
C GLY A 145 -27.54 -29.74 -7.33
N VAL A 146 -26.76 -28.65 -7.36
CA VAL A 146 -27.21 -27.32 -6.92
C VAL A 146 -27.25 -26.37 -8.11
N GLU A 147 -28.32 -25.57 -8.22
CA GLU A 147 -28.43 -24.48 -9.20
C GLU A 147 -27.89 -23.16 -8.63
N ILE A 148 -27.24 -22.37 -9.49
CA ILE A 148 -26.76 -21.01 -9.14
C ILE A 148 -27.90 -19.99 -9.13
N LYS A 149 -28.94 -20.19 -9.95
CA LYS A 149 -30.06 -19.26 -10.08
C LYS A 149 -30.73 -19.01 -8.72
N GLY A 150 -30.90 -17.74 -8.37
CA GLY A 150 -31.51 -17.31 -7.10
C GLY A 150 -30.60 -17.45 -5.86
N LYS A 151 -29.40 -18.03 -5.99
CA LYS A 151 -28.43 -18.10 -4.88
C LYS A 151 -27.73 -16.77 -4.66
N ASN A 152 -27.29 -16.53 -3.43
CA ASN A 152 -26.50 -15.36 -3.09
C ASN A 152 -25.03 -15.60 -3.49
N PHE A 153 -24.49 -14.77 -4.38
CA PHE A 153 -23.12 -14.88 -4.85
C PHE A 153 -22.31 -13.68 -4.36
N GLY A 154 -21.36 -13.93 -3.46
CA GLY A 154 -20.53 -12.92 -2.83
C GLY A 154 -19.18 -12.73 -3.55
N VAL A 155 -18.92 -11.54 -4.05
CA VAL A 155 -17.65 -11.20 -4.70
C VAL A 155 -16.80 -10.31 -3.78
N ILE A 156 -15.67 -10.83 -3.29
CA ILE A 156 -14.73 -10.07 -2.47
C ILE A 156 -13.64 -9.51 -3.40
N GLY A 157 -13.69 -8.20 -3.64
CA GLY A 157 -12.78 -7.49 -4.53
C GLY A 157 -13.37 -7.28 -5.92
N LEU A 158 -13.94 -6.11 -6.17
CA LEU A 158 -14.43 -5.70 -7.50
C LEU A 158 -13.31 -5.02 -8.32
N GLY A 159 -12.24 -5.78 -8.55
CA GLY A 159 -11.23 -5.49 -9.59
C GLY A 159 -11.66 -6.09 -10.94
N ASN A 160 -10.76 -6.20 -11.92
CA ASN A 160 -11.12 -6.71 -13.24
C ASN A 160 -11.68 -8.15 -13.19
N ILE A 161 -11.00 -9.05 -12.46
CA ILE A 161 -11.47 -10.44 -12.26
C ILE A 161 -12.82 -10.44 -11.53
N GLY A 162 -12.92 -9.81 -10.35
CA GLY A 162 -14.17 -9.82 -9.60
C GLY A 162 -15.33 -9.13 -10.31
N HIS A 163 -15.10 -8.07 -11.08
CA HIS A 163 -16.11 -7.45 -11.92
C HIS A 163 -16.64 -8.44 -12.96
N ARG A 164 -15.73 -9.11 -13.69
CA ARG A 164 -16.10 -10.12 -14.68
C ARG A 164 -16.78 -11.34 -14.05
N THR A 165 -16.34 -11.76 -12.86
CA THR A 165 -17.03 -12.82 -12.09
C THR A 165 -18.45 -12.41 -11.71
N ALA A 166 -18.65 -11.16 -11.26
CA ALA A 166 -19.96 -10.63 -10.92
C ALA A 166 -20.91 -10.62 -12.12
N GLU A 167 -20.42 -10.19 -13.28
CA GLU A 167 -21.17 -10.19 -14.54
C GLU A 167 -21.63 -11.61 -14.93
N ILE A 168 -20.72 -12.59 -14.91
CA ILE A 168 -21.06 -13.98 -15.26
C ILE A 168 -22.00 -14.60 -14.22
N ALA A 169 -21.79 -14.35 -12.93
CA ALA A 169 -22.71 -14.82 -11.89
C ALA A 169 -24.13 -14.25 -12.08
N LYS A 170 -24.26 -12.97 -12.45
CA LYS A 170 -25.56 -12.36 -12.82
C LYS A 170 -26.20 -13.02 -14.03
N ALA A 171 -25.41 -13.38 -15.05
CA ALA A 171 -25.92 -14.08 -16.23
C ALA A 171 -26.53 -15.46 -15.89
N PHE A 172 -26.02 -16.14 -14.85
CA PHE A 172 -26.63 -17.37 -14.29
C PHE A 172 -27.84 -17.11 -13.37
N GLY A 173 -28.24 -15.85 -13.18
CA GLY A 173 -29.40 -15.47 -12.38
C GLY A 173 -29.14 -15.48 -10.87
N ALA A 174 -27.89 -15.40 -10.41
CA ALA A 174 -27.58 -15.24 -8.98
C ALA A 174 -27.88 -13.81 -8.47
N ASN A 175 -28.15 -13.73 -7.17
CA ASN A 175 -28.22 -12.48 -6.43
C ASN A 175 -26.80 -12.04 -6.06
N VAL A 176 -26.17 -11.26 -6.92
CA VAL A 176 -24.76 -10.89 -6.76
C VAL A 176 -24.61 -9.69 -5.83
N ARG A 177 -23.78 -9.89 -4.80
CA ARG A 177 -23.36 -8.85 -3.87
C ARG A 177 -21.85 -8.82 -3.79
N TYR A 178 -21.27 -7.67 -3.51
CA TYR A 178 -19.83 -7.56 -3.46
C TYR A 178 -19.36 -6.72 -2.29
N TRP A 179 -18.13 -7.00 -1.86
CA TRP A 179 -17.37 -6.11 -1.00
C TRP A 179 -16.10 -5.70 -1.71
N SER A 180 -15.72 -4.43 -1.61
CA SER A 180 -14.38 -3.99 -1.97
C SER A 180 -13.97 -2.80 -1.11
N ARG A 181 -12.66 -2.52 -1.04
CA ARG A 181 -12.11 -1.40 -0.24
C ARG A 181 -12.76 -0.05 -0.59
N ASN A 182 -13.12 0.14 -1.86
CA ASN A 182 -13.80 1.34 -2.34
C ASN A 182 -15.07 0.93 -3.07
N ARG A 183 -16.22 1.36 -2.57
CA ARG A 183 -17.51 1.12 -3.22
C ARG A 183 -17.48 1.60 -4.69
N ARG A 184 -18.04 0.78 -5.57
CA ARG A 184 -18.09 0.93 -7.02
C ARG A 184 -19.52 1.22 -7.48
N GLU A 185 -20.02 2.41 -7.13
CA GLU A 185 -21.40 2.81 -7.42
C GLU A 185 -21.75 2.78 -8.91
N SER A 186 -20.77 2.98 -9.81
CA SER A 186 -20.98 2.84 -11.27
C SER A 186 -21.31 1.39 -11.65
N ASP A 187 -20.54 0.46 -11.11
CA ASP A 187 -20.60 -0.95 -11.48
C ASP A 187 -21.87 -1.60 -10.88
N GLU A 188 -22.30 -1.12 -9.70
CA GLU A 188 -23.61 -1.46 -9.12
C GLU A 188 -24.77 -1.22 -10.08
N LYS A 189 -24.77 -0.07 -10.76
CA LYS A 189 -25.83 0.30 -11.71
C LYS A 189 -25.71 -0.45 -13.04
N ILE A 190 -24.49 -0.65 -13.52
CA ILE A 190 -24.23 -1.28 -14.82
C ILE A 190 -24.54 -2.77 -14.76
N LEU A 191 -24.12 -3.46 -13.69
CA LEU A 191 -24.27 -4.90 -13.53
C LEU A 191 -25.51 -5.31 -12.72
N ASP A 192 -26.26 -4.35 -12.17
CA ASP A 192 -27.36 -4.60 -11.25
C ASP A 192 -26.91 -5.48 -10.05
N ILE A 193 -25.85 -5.03 -9.38
CA ILE A 193 -25.27 -5.69 -8.20
C ILE A 193 -25.26 -4.76 -7.00
N GLU A 194 -25.17 -5.30 -5.79
CA GLU A 194 -25.24 -4.52 -4.56
C GLU A 194 -23.93 -4.57 -3.76
N TYR A 195 -23.48 -3.42 -3.27
CA TYR A 195 -22.43 -3.40 -2.24
C TYR A 195 -22.97 -3.93 -0.91
N MET A 196 -22.20 -4.78 -0.24
CA MET A 196 -22.50 -5.29 1.09
C MET A 196 -21.26 -5.24 1.97
N ASP A 197 -21.46 -4.99 3.27
CA ASP A 197 -20.39 -5.13 4.26
C ASP A 197 -19.86 -6.57 4.24
N ILE A 198 -18.56 -6.72 4.47
CA ILE A 198 -17.88 -8.01 4.39
C ILE A 198 -18.49 -9.06 5.34
N ASN A 199 -18.93 -8.68 6.54
CA ASN A 199 -19.46 -9.64 7.51
C ASN A 199 -20.82 -10.17 7.04
N ASN A 200 -21.74 -9.29 6.64
CA ASN A 200 -23.02 -9.69 6.08
C ASN A 200 -22.86 -10.49 4.78
N LEU A 201 -21.90 -10.13 3.93
CA LEU A 201 -21.60 -10.86 2.71
C LEU A 201 -21.24 -12.31 3.02
N LEU A 202 -20.29 -12.52 3.95
CA LEU A 202 -19.85 -13.86 4.34
C LEU A 202 -20.96 -14.70 4.98
N GLN A 203 -21.83 -14.08 5.77
CA GLN A 203 -22.92 -14.79 6.47
C GLN A 203 -24.08 -15.21 5.55
N THR A 204 -24.27 -14.52 4.42
CA THR A 204 -25.47 -14.69 3.59
C THR A 204 -25.21 -15.36 2.23
N SER A 205 -23.97 -15.32 1.75
CA SER A 205 -23.58 -15.88 0.45
C SER A 205 -23.51 -17.41 0.43
N ASP A 206 -24.08 -18.02 -0.60
CA ASP A 206 -23.96 -19.45 -0.92
C ASP A 206 -22.64 -19.76 -1.63
N PHE A 207 -22.17 -18.81 -2.44
CA PHE A 207 -20.87 -18.84 -3.10
C PHE A 207 -20.10 -17.58 -2.73
N VAL A 208 -18.81 -17.71 -2.40
CA VAL A 208 -17.93 -16.57 -2.11
C VAL A 208 -16.66 -16.70 -2.92
N THR A 209 -16.29 -15.68 -3.67
CA THR A 209 -15.04 -15.65 -4.45
C THR A 209 -14.10 -14.56 -3.94
N LEU A 210 -12.82 -14.90 -3.72
CA LEU A 210 -11.77 -13.98 -3.27
C LEU A 210 -10.92 -13.48 -4.45
N ASN A 211 -11.05 -12.19 -4.77
CA ASN A 211 -10.43 -11.53 -5.92
C ASN A 211 -9.65 -10.27 -5.51
N ILE A 212 -8.95 -10.32 -4.38
CA ILE A 212 -8.12 -9.21 -3.90
C ILE A 212 -6.64 -9.56 -4.05
N SER A 213 -5.82 -8.56 -4.38
CA SER A 213 -4.37 -8.75 -4.44
C SER A 213 -3.77 -8.96 -3.05
N PHE A 214 -2.74 -9.81 -2.98
CA PHE A 214 -1.90 -9.92 -1.79
C PHE A 214 -1.05 -8.65 -1.59
N THR A 215 -1.12 -8.12 -0.38
CA THR A 215 -0.37 -6.97 0.13
C THR A 215 -0.14 -7.20 1.62
N PRO A 216 0.83 -6.52 2.26
CA PRO A 216 0.97 -6.60 3.72
C PRO A 216 -0.32 -6.33 4.49
N GLU A 217 -1.21 -5.47 3.97
CA GLU A 217 -2.49 -5.12 4.59
C GLU A 217 -3.60 -6.16 4.36
N THR A 218 -3.49 -6.97 3.30
CA THR A 218 -4.46 -8.03 2.98
C THR A 218 -3.97 -9.42 3.38
N LYS A 219 -2.76 -9.53 3.94
CA LYS A 219 -2.29 -10.77 4.56
C LYS A 219 -3.26 -11.22 5.65
N ASN A 220 -3.64 -12.49 5.62
CA ASN A 220 -4.68 -13.04 6.49
C ASN A 220 -5.98 -12.22 6.46
N PHE A 221 -6.36 -11.69 5.29
CA PHE A 221 -7.67 -11.06 5.10
C PHE A 221 -8.79 -11.98 5.57
N PHE A 222 -8.74 -13.27 5.26
CA PHE A 222 -9.53 -14.29 5.94
C PHE A 222 -8.81 -14.74 7.20
N ASP A 223 -9.03 -14.00 8.29
CA ASP A 223 -8.61 -14.39 9.64
C ASP A 223 -9.62 -15.36 10.27
N GLY A 224 -9.34 -15.77 11.52
CA GLY A 224 -10.22 -16.68 12.25
C GLY A 224 -11.62 -16.15 12.51
N GLU A 225 -11.81 -14.83 12.58
CA GLU A 225 -13.14 -14.25 12.78
C GLU A 225 -13.95 -14.35 11.49
N ARG A 226 -13.41 -13.86 10.37
CA ARG A 226 -14.08 -13.90 9.06
C ARG A 226 -14.33 -15.31 8.55
N ILE A 227 -13.39 -16.23 8.74
CA ILE A 227 -13.57 -17.64 8.34
C ILE A 227 -14.77 -18.26 9.08
N ASN A 228 -14.99 -17.91 10.35
CA ASN A 228 -16.13 -18.42 11.11
C ASN A 228 -17.46 -17.75 10.73
N LEU A 229 -17.44 -16.59 10.06
CA LEU A 229 -18.64 -15.93 9.54
C LEU A 229 -19.16 -16.56 8.24
N ILE A 230 -18.32 -17.33 7.53
CA ILE A 230 -18.69 -17.98 6.27
C ILE A 230 -19.91 -18.88 6.51
N LYS A 231 -20.99 -18.63 5.76
CA LYS A 231 -22.24 -19.38 5.81
C LYS A 231 -22.00 -20.89 5.74
N LYS A 232 -22.69 -21.67 6.57
CA LYS A 232 -22.62 -23.14 6.50
C LYS A 232 -23.21 -23.66 5.19
N GLY A 233 -22.59 -24.68 4.60
CA GLY A 233 -22.95 -25.25 3.31
C GLY A 233 -22.55 -24.39 2.10
N SER A 234 -21.79 -23.30 2.31
CA SER A 234 -21.33 -22.44 1.22
C SER A 234 -20.04 -22.97 0.58
N ILE A 235 -19.76 -22.47 -0.63
CA ILE A 235 -18.52 -22.72 -1.36
C ILE A 235 -17.68 -21.44 -1.35
N LEU A 236 -16.49 -21.50 -0.76
CA LEU A 236 -15.47 -20.45 -0.83
C LEU A 236 -14.46 -20.81 -1.92
N ILE A 237 -14.33 -19.95 -2.93
CA ILE A 237 -13.39 -20.09 -4.03
C ILE A 237 -12.29 -19.04 -3.91
N ASN A 238 -11.04 -19.47 -3.90
CA ASN A 238 -9.87 -18.63 -3.81
C ASN A 238 -8.96 -18.77 -5.04
N PRO A 239 -9.21 -17.99 -6.11
CA PRO A 239 -8.28 -17.81 -7.22
C PRO A 239 -7.18 -16.78 -6.92
N SER A 240 -6.89 -16.51 -5.64
CA SER A 240 -5.90 -15.53 -5.18
C SER A 240 -4.84 -16.17 -4.27
N PRO A 241 -3.72 -15.48 -3.98
CA PRO A 241 -2.64 -16.06 -3.19
C PRO A 241 -3.07 -16.57 -1.81
N MET A 242 -2.50 -17.70 -1.39
CA MET A 242 -2.90 -18.39 -0.16
C MET A 242 -2.57 -17.61 1.11
N GLU A 243 -1.64 -16.66 1.08
CA GLU A 243 -1.31 -15.78 2.21
C GLU A 243 -2.43 -14.80 2.59
N LEU A 244 -3.49 -14.70 1.78
CA LEU A 244 -4.71 -13.98 2.14
C LEU A 244 -5.54 -14.73 3.19
N ILE A 245 -5.28 -16.01 3.42
CA ILE A 245 -6.07 -16.88 4.30
C ILE A 245 -5.20 -17.37 5.45
N ASN A 246 -5.70 -17.20 6.68
CA ASN A 246 -5.04 -17.78 7.85
C ASN A 246 -5.17 -19.31 7.81
N PHE A 247 -4.05 -19.99 7.59
CA PHE A 247 -3.99 -21.43 7.42
C PHE A 247 -4.60 -22.21 8.60
N ASP A 248 -4.24 -21.88 9.84
CA ASP A 248 -4.72 -22.60 11.03
C ASP A 248 -6.24 -22.44 11.21
N ALA A 249 -6.78 -21.25 10.93
CA ALA A 249 -8.21 -21.00 10.97
C ALA A 249 -8.95 -21.75 9.86
N LEU A 250 -8.37 -21.82 8.65
CA LEU A 250 -8.92 -22.61 7.54
C LEU A 250 -8.99 -24.10 7.90
N VAL A 251 -7.91 -24.68 8.42
CA VAL A 251 -7.87 -26.09 8.86
C VAL A 251 -8.95 -26.37 9.92
N LYS A 252 -9.09 -25.49 10.92
CA LYS A 252 -10.15 -25.62 11.93
C LYS A 252 -11.56 -25.56 11.33
N ARG A 253 -11.76 -24.76 10.29
CA ARG A 253 -13.05 -24.63 9.61
C ARG A 253 -13.34 -25.85 8.75
N LEU A 254 -12.37 -26.31 7.96
CA LEU A 254 -12.49 -27.50 7.12
C LEU A 254 -12.81 -28.75 7.95
N ASN A 255 -12.23 -28.88 9.14
CA ASN A 255 -12.49 -29.99 10.05
C ASN A 255 -13.94 -30.06 10.57
N LYS A 256 -14.71 -28.97 10.48
CA LYS A 256 -16.16 -28.97 10.79
C LYS A 256 -17.00 -29.55 9.64
N ASN A 257 -16.41 -29.71 8.46
CA ASN A 257 -17.04 -30.21 7.24
C ASN A 257 -18.35 -29.51 6.88
N ASP A 258 -18.44 -28.20 7.11
CA ASP A 258 -19.65 -27.40 6.90
C ASP A 258 -19.47 -26.25 5.91
N MET A 259 -18.41 -26.29 5.10
CA MET A 259 -18.20 -25.46 3.90
C MET A 259 -17.22 -26.17 2.97
N THR A 260 -17.27 -25.84 1.67
CA THR A 260 -16.27 -26.30 0.69
C THR A 260 -15.28 -25.19 0.41
N PHE A 261 -13.99 -25.50 0.41
CA PHE A 261 -12.93 -24.59 -0.01
C PHE A 261 -12.32 -25.05 -1.32
N ILE A 262 -12.24 -24.17 -2.31
CA ILE A 262 -11.63 -24.44 -3.63
C ILE A 262 -10.50 -23.42 -3.84
N PHE A 263 -9.31 -23.86 -4.24
CA PHE A 263 -8.22 -22.95 -4.59
C PHE A 263 -7.29 -23.56 -5.65
N ASP A 264 -6.57 -22.71 -6.38
CA ASP A 264 -5.64 -23.12 -7.45
C ASP A 264 -4.17 -22.77 -7.19
N HIS A 265 -3.87 -22.00 -6.15
CA HIS A 265 -2.50 -21.61 -5.77
C HIS A 265 -1.79 -22.71 -4.95
N SER A 266 -1.83 -23.96 -5.41
CA SER A 266 -1.20 -25.10 -4.73
C SER A 266 0.33 -25.05 -4.73
N ASP A 267 0.93 -24.26 -5.61
CA ASP A 267 2.36 -23.99 -5.71
C ASP A 267 2.88 -22.99 -4.67
N GLU A 268 1.99 -22.22 -4.04
CA GLU A 268 2.33 -21.27 -2.97
C GLU A 268 2.20 -21.87 -1.57
N VAL A 269 1.68 -23.09 -1.47
CA VAL A 269 1.47 -23.80 -0.20
C VAL A 269 2.71 -24.63 0.14
N GLU A 270 3.19 -24.55 1.38
CA GLU A 270 4.31 -25.40 1.81
C GLU A 270 3.94 -26.89 1.73
N PRO A 271 4.87 -27.80 1.37
CA PRO A 271 4.56 -29.23 1.26
C PRO A 271 3.88 -29.84 2.50
N LYS A 272 4.24 -29.35 3.71
CA LYS A 272 3.60 -29.77 4.96
C LYS A 272 2.14 -29.32 5.06
N GLN A 273 1.85 -28.09 4.63
CA GLN A 273 0.49 -27.55 4.61
C GLN A 273 -0.36 -28.28 3.57
N LEU A 274 0.20 -28.56 2.38
CA LEU A 274 -0.49 -29.30 1.34
C LEU A 274 -0.84 -30.72 1.79
N ASN A 275 0.07 -31.39 2.51
CA ASN A 275 -0.21 -32.71 3.10
C ASN A 275 -1.36 -32.66 4.10
N VAL A 276 -1.53 -31.57 4.86
CA VAL A 276 -2.70 -31.40 5.74
C VAL A 276 -3.98 -31.22 4.93
N LEU A 277 -3.98 -30.31 3.94
CA LEU A 277 -5.18 -29.96 3.17
C LEU A 277 -5.78 -31.14 2.41
N LYS A 278 -4.95 -32.06 1.90
CA LYS A 278 -5.38 -33.25 1.14
C LYS A 278 -6.24 -34.24 1.93
N HIS A 279 -6.27 -34.16 3.25
CA HIS A 279 -7.10 -35.05 4.09
C HIS A 279 -8.55 -34.57 4.22
N PHE A 280 -8.86 -33.34 3.79
CA PHE A 280 -10.20 -32.78 3.85
C PHE A 280 -10.92 -33.00 2.51
N SER A 281 -11.97 -33.81 2.49
CA SER A 281 -12.78 -34.06 1.29
C SER A 281 -13.52 -32.80 0.81
N ASN A 282 -13.75 -31.83 1.70
CA ASN A 282 -14.32 -30.52 1.42
C ASN A 282 -13.26 -29.44 1.08
N CYS A 283 -12.03 -29.84 0.76
CA CYS A 283 -10.96 -28.97 0.29
C CYS A 283 -10.51 -29.44 -1.10
N ILE A 284 -10.90 -28.69 -2.14
CA ILE A 284 -10.60 -29.00 -3.53
C ILE A 284 -9.35 -28.22 -3.94
N ILE A 285 -8.33 -28.94 -4.40
CA ILE A 285 -7.01 -28.42 -4.68
C ILE A 285 -6.75 -28.49 -6.19
N HIS A 286 -6.60 -27.35 -6.83
CA HIS A 286 -6.21 -27.26 -8.24
C HIS A 286 -4.75 -26.83 -8.39
N LEU A 287 -4.17 -27.19 -9.53
CA LEU A 287 -2.91 -26.61 -9.99
C LEU A 287 -3.14 -25.14 -10.39
N PRO A 288 -2.12 -24.26 -10.36
CA PRO A 288 -2.24 -22.82 -10.63
C PRO A 288 -2.39 -22.52 -12.12
N ILE A 289 -3.46 -23.03 -12.72
CA ILE A 289 -3.70 -22.99 -14.16
C ILE A 289 -4.65 -21.88 -14.57
N GLY A 290 -5.23 -21.11 -13.64
CA GLY A 290 -6.25 -20.12 -14.00
C GLY A 290 -5.79 -19.05 -14.99
N PHE A 291 -4.48 -18.76 -15.03
CA PHE A 291 -3.92 -17.84 -16.02
C PHE A 291 -3.43 -18.51 -17.31
N THR A 292 -3.45 -19.84 -17.40
CA THR A 292 -2.81 -20.63 -18.46
C THR A 292 -3.78 -20.91 -19.61
N THR A 293 -4.07 -19.88 -20.39
CA THR A 293 -4.76 -20.00 -21.69
C THR A 293 -3.88 -19.46 -22.82
N GLU A 294 -4.16 -19.83 -24.07
CA GLU A 294 -3.40 -19.37 -25.22
C GLU A 294 -3.47 -17.83 -25.35
N GLU A 295 -4.66 -17.26 -25.16
CA GLU A 295 -4.93 -15.82 -25.24
C GLU A 295 -4.24 -15.05 -24.11
N ALA A 296 -4.29 -15.59 -22.89
CA ALA A 296 -3.65 -14.98 -21.74
C ALA A 296 -2.13 -15.03 -21.90
N MET A 297 -1.58 -16.14 -22.40
CA MET A 297 -0.15 -16.26 -22.69
C MET A 297 0.28 -15.31 -23.80
N ALA A 298 -0.49 -15.17 -24.88
CA ALA A 298 -0.20 -14.21 -25.94
C ALA A 298 -0.16 -12.77 -25.39
N THR A 299 -1.20 -12.36 -24.65
CA THR A 299 -1.32 -11.01 -24.07
C THR A 299 -0.20 -10.72 -23.08
N LYS A 300 0.14 -11.69 -22.24
CA LYS A 300 1.23 -11.61 -21.26
C LYS A 300 2.57 -11.36 -21.95
N GLN A 301 2.91 -12.18 -22.93
CA GLN A 301 4.20 -12.10 -23.60
C GLN A 301 4.32 -10.84 -24.47
N GLU A 302 3.23 -10.42 -25.13
CA GLU A 302 3.14 -9.14 -25.84
C GLU A 302 3.39 -7.96 -24.91
N SER A 303 2.74 -7.94 -23.75
CA SER A 303 2.90 -6.88 -22.74
C SER A 303 4.31 -6.87 -22.16
N PHE A 304 4.90 -8.04 -21.93
CA PHE A 304 6.27 -8.17 -21.45
C PHE A 304 7.27 -7.52 -22.41
N ALA A 305 7.21 -7.88 -23.70
CA ALA A 305 8.05 -7.29 -24.74
C ALA A 305 7.82 -5.77 -24.86
N LYS A 306 6.56 -5.33 -24.89
CA LYS A 306 6.20 -3.90 -24.97
C LYS A 306 6.70 -3.09 -23.78
N ASN A 307 6.70 -3.63 -22.56
CA ASN A 307 7.22 -2.94 -21.38
C ASN A 307 8.72 -2.64 -21.54
N ILE A 308 9.49 -3.63 -22.00
CA ILE A 308 10.93 -3.51 -22.27
C ILE A 308 11.19 -2.44 -23.36
N GLU A 309 10.47 -2.54 -24.49
CA GLU A 309 10.56 -1.57 -25.59
C GLU A 309 10.20 -0.14 -25.13
N SER A 310 9.14 0.00 -24.34
CA SER A 310 8.64 1.30 -23.86
C SER A 310 9.61 1.93 -22.88
N PHE A 311 10.25 1.14 -22.01
CA PHE A 311 11.31 1.61 -21.12
C PHE A 311 12.51 2.13 -21.92
N LEU A 312 12.98 1.35 -22.92
CA LEU A 312 14.10 1.76 -23.79
C LEU A 312 13.80 3.01 -24.61
N ARG A 313 12.52 3.28 -24.93
CA ARG A 313 12.09 4.55 -25.58
C ARG A 313 11.98 5.73 -24.61
N GLY A 314 12.23 5.53 -23.32
CA GLY A 314 12.11 6.56 -22.29
C GLY A 314 10.66 6.82 -21.82
N SER A 315 9.71 5.97 -22.21
CA SER A 315 8.28 6.10 -21.89
C SER A 315 7.75 4.83 -21.24
N PRO A 316 8.27 4.40 -20.07
CA PRO A 316 7.95 3.11 -19.48
C PRO A 316 6.45 2.97 -19.18
N LYS A 317 5.89 1.81 -19.52
CA LYS A 317 4.49 1.43 -19.26
C LYS A 317 4.44 0.40 -18.13
N ASN A 318 3.26 0.26 -17.52
CA ASN A 318 3.00 -0.72 -16.46
C ASN A 318 4.03 -0.68 -15.32
N VAL A 319 4.49 0.53 -14.98
CA VAL A 319 5.43 0.76 -13.87
C VAL A 319 4.70 0.46 -12.57
N VAL A 320 5.26 -0.45 -11.79
CA VAL A 320 4.75 -0.80 -10.46
C VAL A 320 4.97 0.41 -9.57
N LYS A 321 3.87 1.04 -9.17
CA LYS A 321 3.93 2.18 -8.26
C LYS A 321 4.13 1.65 -6.84
N LEU A 322 5.07 2.25 -6.11
CA LEU A 322 5.10 2.16 -4.66
C LEU A 322 3.85 2.85 -4.12
N ASP A 323 2.84 2.04 -3.83
CA ASP A 323 1.81 2.43 -2.88
C ASP A 323 2.47 2.44 -1.49
N PHE A 324 3.03 3.59 -1.09
CA PHE A 324 3.40 3.83 0.30
C PHE A 324 2.11 3.88 1.14
N ARG A 325 1.54 2.72 1.47
CA ARG A 325 0.30 2.64 2.24
C ARG A 325 0.63 2.46 3.70
N ILE A 326 0.31 3.50 4.46
CA ILE A 326 0.49 3.53 5.92
C ILE A 326 -0.66 2.76 6.57
N VAL A 327 -0.32 1.82 7.44
CA VAL A 327 -1.22 1.06 8.30
C VAL A 327 -2.11 2.02 9.12
N ARG A 328 -3.43 1.93 8.96
CA ARG A 328 -4.41 2.76 9.68
C ARG A 328 -5.00 2.00 10.86
N THR A 329 -4.89 2.55 12.06
CA THR A 329 -5.76 2.18 13.19
C THR A 329 -6.61 3.39 13.55
N PRO A 330 -7.95 3.32 13.58
CA PRO A 330 -8.77 4.37 14.18
C PRO A 330 -8.41 4.49 15.67
N LEU A 331 -8.12 5.69 16.15
CA LEU A 331 -7.99 5.95 17.58
C LEU A 331 -9.40 5.88 18.18
N THR A 332 -9.71 4.80 18.90
CA THR A 332 -10.94 4.68 19.71
C THR A 332 -10.57 4.54 21.18
N GLY A 333 -11.20 5.34 22.05
CA GLY A 333 -11.01 5.32 23.49
C GLY A 333 -12.23 5.93 24.21
N PRO A 334 -12.50 5.54 25.47
CA PRO A 334 -13.67 6.04 26.21
C PRO A 334 -13.59 7.56 26.44
N GLY A 335 -14.69 8.26 26.17
CA GLY A 335 -14.80 9.72 26.36
C GLY A 335 -14.45 10.59 25.15
N TYR A 336 -14.12 10.00 23.99
CA TYR A 336 -13.75 10.74 22.78
C TYR A 336 -14.76 10.50 21.64
N GLU A 337 -15.27 11.58 21.03
CA GLU A 337 -16.08 11.47 19.81
C GLU A 337 -15.22 10.90 18.67
N PRO A 338 -15.75 9.93 17.89
CA PRO A 338 -15.03 9.39 16.74
C PRO A 338 -14.79 10.49 15.70
N MET A 339 -13.52 10.69 15.32
CA MET A 339 -13.17 11.64 14.26
C MET A 339 -13.74 11.21 12.90
N ILE A 340 -14.25 12.20 12.15
CA ILE A 340 -14.67 11.98 10.75
C ILE A 340 -13.43 11.94 9.86
N VAL A 341 -13.27 10.86 9.11
CA VAL A 341 -12.29 10.75 8.02
C VAL A 341 -12.98 11.11 6.71
N PRO A 342 -12.64 12.24 6.04
CA PRO A 342 -13.23 12.57 4.75
C PRO A 342 -12.96 11.48 3.72
N THR A 343 -14.02 11.00 3.07
CA THR A 343 -13.91 10.16 1.88
C THR A 343 -13.28 10.94 0.71
N LYS A 344 -12.82 10.23 -0.33
CA LYS A 344 -12.27 10.86 -1.55
C LYS A 344 -13.20 11.93 -2.15
N LYS A 345 -14.52 11.72 -2.10
CA LYS A 345 -15.53 12.67 -2.57
C LYS A 345 -15.71 13.88 -1.63
N GLN A 346 -15.60 13.67 -0.31
CA GLN A 346 -15.73 14.74 0.68
C GLN A 346 -14.51 15.66 0.75
N TRP A 347 -13.37 15.27 0.18
CA TRP A 347 -12.16 16.10 0.15
C TRP A 347 -12.34 17.45 -0.54
N SER A 348 -13.20 17.53 -1.57
CA SER A 348 -13.53 18.80 -2.23
C SER A 348 -14.33 19.74 -1.34
N GLN A 349 -14.96 19.22 -0.28
CA GLN A 349 -15.80 19.95 0.67
C GLN A 349 -15.05 20.34 1.94
N VAL A 350 -13.78 19.95 2.07
CA VAL A 350 -12.94 20.34 3.21
C VAL A 350 -12.54 21.80 3.08
N ASN A 351 -12.99 22.62 4.03
CA ASN A 351 -12.68 24.04 4.14
C ASN A 351 -11.45 24.24 5.02
N LEU A 352 -10.67 25.28 4.73
CA LEU A 352 -9.54 25.70 5.55
C LEU A 352 -9.85 27.03 6.20
N ARG A 353 -9.47 27.17 7.46
CA ARG A 353 -9.47 28.45 8.16
C ARG A 353 -8.30 28.56 9.13
N PRO A 354 -7.86 29.78 9.49
CA PRO A 354 -6.86 29.98 10.52
C PRO A 354 -7.29 29.39 11.87
N ILE A 355 -6.31 28.93 12.66
CA ILE A 355 -6.52 28.54 14.06
C ILE A 355 -6.89 29.77 14.88
N ASN A 356 -7.91 29.65 15.72
CA ASN A 356 -8.32 30.67 16.68
C ASN A 356 -8.35 30.11 18.12
N LYS A 357 -8.61 30.99 19.10
CA LYS A 357 -8.59 30.63 20.54
C LYS A 357 -9.57 29.51 20.92
N ASN A 358 -10.70 29.39 20.22
CA ASN A 358 -11.69 28.35 20.50
C ASN A 358 -11.19 26.96 20.11
N ASP A 359 -10.20 26.88 19.21
CA ASP A 359 -9.65 25.61 18.76
C ASP A 359 -8.64 25.01 19.75
N TYR A 360 -8.02 25.82 20.61
CA TYR A 360 -6.86 25.39 21.41
C TYR A 360 -7.15 24.15 22.24
N LYS A 361 -8.27 24.15 22.98
CA LYS A 361 -8.66 23.02 23.84
C LYS A 361 -8.81 21.74 23.02
N ARG A 362 -9.46 21.83 21.86
CA ARG A 362 -9.70 20.68 20.96
C ARG A 362 -8.40 20.18 20.34
N ILE A 363 -7.58 21.09 19.82
CA ILE A 363 -6.26 20.80 19.24
C ILE A 363 -5.38 20.06 20.24
N LEU A 364 -5.28 20.58 21.47
CA LEU A 364 -4.42 20.00 22.51
C LEU A 364 -4.96 18.67 23.06
N SER A 365 -6.29 18.48 23.06
CA SER A 365 -6.87 17.18 23.41
C SER A 365 -6.46 16.09 22.41
N PHE A 366 -6.37 16.42 21.11
CA PHE A 366 -5.88 15.49 20.09
C PHE A 366 -4.38 15.29 20.17
N ASP A 367 -3.63 16.36 20.39
CA ASP A 367 -2.18 16.27 20.54
C ASP A 367 -1.78 15.34 21.69
N ASN A 368 -2.42 15.48 22.86
CA ASN A 368 -2.18 14.62 24.02
C ASN A 368 -2.62 13.16 23.80
N LEU A 369 -3.67 12.93 23.02
CA LEU A 369 -4.12 11.58 22.65
C LEU A 369 -3.08 10.88 21.77
N VAL A 370 -2.48 11.62 20.83
CA VAL A 370 -1.55 11.06 19.84
C VAL A 370 -0.12 10.97 20.38
N TYR A 371 0.26 11.92 21.23
CA TYR A 371 1.60 12.09 21.78
C TYR A 371 1.52 12.45 23.28
N PRO A 372 1.29 11.45 24.15
CA PRO A 372 1.16 11.67 25.60
C PRO A 372 2.55 11.97 26.19
N THR A 373 2.93 13.24 26.13
CA THR A 373 4.21 13.78 26.62
C THR A 373 4.09 14.27 28.07
N ALA A 374 5.20 14.26 28.81
CA ALA A 374 5.24 14.76 30.19
C ALA A 374 5.07 16.28 30.26
N ASP A 375 5.48 17.00 29.21
CA ASP A 375 5.45 18.46 29.11
C ASP A 375 4.66 18.92 27.85
N PRO A 376 3.32 18.77 27.82
CA PRO A 376 2.54 19.08 26.64
C PRO A 376 2.46 20.58 26.36
N VAL A 377 2.24 20.92 25.08
CA VAL A 377 1.90 22.29 24.69
C VAL A 377 0.61 22.70 25.40
N THR A 378 0.58 23.93 25.92
CA THR A 378 -0.55 24.46 26.70
C THR A 378 -1.36 25.46 25.89
N PRO A 379 -2.62 25.76 26.28
CA PRO A 379 -3.38 26.84 25.65
C PRO A 379 -2.64 28.19 25.72
N THR A 380 -1.89 28.44 26.78
CA THR A 380 -1.02 29.62 26.95
C THR A 380 0.09 29.65 25.90
N THR A 381 0.71 28.50 25.62
CA THR A 381 1.72 28.36 24.57
C THR A 381 1.13 28.67 23.19
N MET A 382 -0.02 28.08 22.84
CA MET A 382 -0.71 28.38 21.57
C MET A 382 -1.16 29.85 21.48
N GLY A 383 -1.59 30.44 22.59
CA GLY A 383 -1.90 31.87 22.66
C GLY A 383 -0.67 32.74 22.36
N THR A 384 0.51 32.32 22.83
CA THR A 384 1.78 32.99 22.51
C THR A 384 2.11 32.84 21.02
N TRP A 385 1.84 31.69 20.42
CA TRP A 385 2.02 31.48 18.97
C TRP A 385 1.11 32.41 18.16
N TYR A 386 -0.16 32.51 18.56
CA TYR A 386 -1.14 33.38 17.92
C TYR A 386 -0.80 34.86 18.02
N VAL A 387 -0.34 35.33 19.19
CA VAL A 387 0.09 36.73 19.38
C VAL A 387 1.28 37.06 18.48
N ASN A 388 2.24 36.14 18.34
CA ASN A 388 3.43 36.36 17.50
C ASN A 388 3.14 36.12 16.01
N ASN A 389 2.17 35.27 15.67
CA ASN A 389 1.77 34.95 14.31
C ASN A 389 0.28 34.54 14.27
N PRO A 390 -0.65 35.47 13.96
CA PRO A 390 -2.09 35.14 13.91
C PRO A 390 -2.46 34.06 12.88
N GLU A 391 -1.59 33.84 11.88
CA GLU A 391 -1.71 32.78 10.87
C GLU A 391 -0.77 31.60 11.17
N PHE A 392 -0.45 31.35 12.45
CA PHE A 392 0.46 30.26 12.85
C PHE A 392 -0.06 28.87 12.51
N GLY A 393 -1.29 28.71 12.05
CA GLY A 393 -1.77 27.41 11.63
C GLY A 393 -3.15 27.44 11.01
N MET A 394 -3.52 26.32 10.42
CA MET A 394 -4.79 26.09 9.76
C MET A 394 -5.54 24.92 10.41
N VAL A 395 -6.85 25.07 10.51
CA VAL A 395 -7.82 24.01 10.81
C VAL A 395 -8.47 23.59 9.49
N TYR A 396 -8.53 22.28 9.27
CA TYR A 396 -9.27 21.66 8.19
C TYR A 396 -10.64 21.26 8.72
N GLU A 397 -11.72 21.72 8.08
CA GLU A 397 -13.09 21.49 8.53
C GLU A 397 -13.94 20.80 7.46
N LEU A 398 -14.76 19.86 7.89
CA LEU A 398 -15.78 19.22 7.07
C LEU A 398 -17.09 19.18 7.86
N GLY A 399 -18.16 19.81 7.35
CA GLY A 399 -19.46 19.82 8.01
C GLY A 399 -19.44 20.38 9.43
N GLY A 400 -18.66 21.43 9.68
CA GLY A 400 -18.51 22.06 11.00
C GLY A 400 -17.64 21.28 11.99
N ARG A 401 -16.97 20.19 11.56
CA ARG A 401 -16.06 19.41 12.41
C ARG A 401 -14.63 19.54 11.94
N THR A 402 -13.70 19.72 12.89
CA THR A 402 -12.26 19.65 12.64
C THR A 402 -11.85 18.25 12.22
N VAL A 403 -11.27 18.12 11.03
CA VAL A 403 -10.74 16.86 10.47
C VAL A 403 -9.21 16.84 10.42
N GLY A 404 -8.54 17.99 10.54
CA GLY A 404 -7.07 18.08 10.57
C GLY A 404 -6.59 19.42 11.08
N VAL A 405 -5.34 19.49 11.51
CA VAL A 405 -4.71 20.72 12.05
C VAL A 405 -3.24 20.74 11.67
N CYS A 406 -2.78 21.86 11.12
CA CYS A 406 -1.37 22.07 10.82
C CYS A 406 -0.94 23.42 11.40
N ALA A 407 0.04 23.42 12.29
CA ALA A 407 0.62 24.64 12.84
C ALA A 407 2.10 24.77 12.44
N PHE A 408 2.56 26.01 12.38
CA PHE A 408 3.87 26.40 11.90
C PHE A 408 4.40 27.53 12.76
N ILE A 409 5.67 27.40 13.11
CA ILE A 409 6.36 28.27 14.02
C ILE A 409 7.62 28.78 13.31
N PRO A 410 7.66 30.07 12.93
CA PRO A 410 8.88 30.70 12.45
C PRO A 410 9.90 30.76 13.61
N LEU A 411 11.05 30.13 13.41
CA LEU A 411 12.15 30.10 14.36
C LEU A 411 13.18 31.18 14.01
N LYS A 412 13.69 31.86 15.03
CA LYS A 412 14.94 32.63 14.93
C LYS A 412 16.12 31.69 14.71
N ARG A 413 17.21 32.23 14.16
CA ARG A 413 18.45 31.48 13.91
C ARG A 413 19.00 30.78 15.16
N SER A 414 19.02 31.46 16.30
CA SER A 414 19.47 30.87 17.58
C SER A 414 18.59 29.69 18.02
N SER A 415 17.28 29.79 17.85
CA SER A 415 16.31 28.73 18.17
C SER A 415 16.44 27.55 17.20
N TRP A 416 16.66 27.83 15.92
CA TRP A 416 16.99 26.82 14.91
C TRP A 416 18.28 26.08 15.26
N GLU A 417 19.34 26.79 15.62
CA GLU A 417 20.61 26.18 16.04
C GLU A 417 20.47 25.30 17.28
N LYS A 418 19.65 25.70 18.26
CA LYS A 418 19.30 24.83 19.39
C LYS A 418 18.54 23.58 18.96
N LEU A 419 17.58 23.73 18.03
CA LEU A 419 16.79 22.63 17.49
C LEU A 419 17.68 21.59 16.77
N ILE A 420 18.56 22.03 15.88
CA ILE A 420 19.44 21.16 15.07
C ILE A 420 20.51 20.43 15.89
N ASN A 421 20.85 20.99 17.05
CA ASN A 421 21.79 20.40 18.00
C ASN A 421 21.10 19.55 19.07
N GLY A 422 19.78 19.33 18.98
CA GLY A 422 19.03 18.53 19.94
C GLY A 422 18.92 19.16 21.33
N LYS A 423 19.16 20.47 21.46
CA LYS A 423 19.12 21.23 22.73
C LYS A 423 17.80 21.97 22.95
N LEU A 424 16.78 21.61 22.18
CA LEU A 424 15.44 22.17 22.28
C LEU A 424 14.50 21.01 22.67
N SER A 425 13.49 21.18 23.50
CA SER A 425 12.48 20.19 23.90
C SER A 425 11.07 20.66 23.49
N GLU A 426 10.02 19.87 23.75
CA GLU A 426 8.64 20.36 23.57
C GLU A 426 8.29 21.51 24.53
N SER A 427 8.82 21.47 25.77
CA SER A 427 8.64 22.55 26.75
C SER A 427 9.21 23.89 26.29
N ASP A 428 10.27 23.87 25.46
CA ASP A 428 10.84 25.08 24.88
C ASP A 428 9.92 25.78 23.86
N LEU A 429 8.91 25.09 23.29
CA LEU A 429 7.97 25.67 22.34
C LEU A 429 7.06 26.76 22.95
N GLY A 430 7.02 26.85 24.29
CA GLY A 430 6.37 27.92 25.05
C GLY A 430 7.19 29.20 25.19
N SER A 431 8.48 29.18 24.85
CA SER A 431 9.37 30.31 25.08
C SER A 431 9.14 31.46 24.10
N LYS A 432 9.00 32.69 24.61
CA LYS A 432 8.88 33.90 23.77
C LYS A 432 10.11 34.12 22.88
N ASP A 433 11.28 33.61 23.29
CA ASP A 433 12.54 33.77 22.54
C ASP A 433 12.66 32.82 21.35
N LEU A 434 11.74 31.85 21.24
CA LEU A 434 11.71 30.88 20.15
C LEU A 434 11.34 31.53 18.81
N PHE A 435 10.42 32.50 18.83
CA PHE A 435 9.72 33.03 17.66
C PHE A 435 10.52 34.09 16.90
N ASN A 436 10.49 33.99 15.58
CA ASN A 436 10.83 35.09 14.70
C ASN A 436 9.60 35.94 14.38
N ASN A 437 9.58 37.19 14.83
CA ASN A 437 8.49 38.13 14.59
C ASN A 437 8.57 38.80 13.20
N ARG A 438 8.97 38.04 12.17
CA ARG A 438 9.05 38.46 10.75
C ARG A 438 10.03 39.61 10.45
N LYS A 439 10.95 39.93 11.38
CA LYS A 439 11.89 41.06 11.25
C LYS A 439 13.23 40.65 10.64
N ASP A 440 13.60 39.38 10.74
CA ASP A 440 14.87 38.90 10.19
C ASP A 440 14.70 38.50 8.73
N ASN A 441 15.76 38.72 7.94
CA ASN A 441 15.81 38.29 6.54
C ASN A 441 16.05 36.78 6.39
N GLU A 442 16.30 36.07 7.49
CA GLU A 442 16.51 34.61 7.52
C GLU A 442 15.67 33.97 8.61
N ILE A 443 14.82 33.01 8.23
CA ILE A 443 13.98 32.25 9.17
C ILE A 443 14.07 30.75 8.90
N ALA A 444 13.95 29.94 9.95
CA ALA A 444 13.61 28.53 9.79
C ALA A 444 12.14 28.31 10.13
N LEU A 445 11.53 27.26 9.57
CA LEU A 445 10.12 26.95 9.82
C LEU A 445 10.01 25.61 10.56
N HIS A 446 9.41 25.64 11.75
CA HIS A 446 9.05 24.44 12.49
C HIS A 446 7.57 24.13 12.30
N ILE A 447 7.27 23.02 11.62
CA ILE A 447 5.92 22.53 11.39
C ILE A 447 5.53 21.70 12.61
N TYR A 448 4.79 22.34 13.53
CA TYR A 448 4.16 21.69 14.66
C TYR A 448 2.88 21.02 14.17
N HIS A 449 3.01 19.76 13.81
CA HIS A 449 1.98 19.00 13.12
C HIS A 449 1.25 18.05 14.07
N ILE A 450 -0.09 18.04 14.03
CA ILE A 450 -0.92 17.09 14.78
C ILE A 450 -1.63 16.22 13.76
N GLU A 451 -1.01 15.10 13.39
CA GLU A 451 -1.61 14.17 12.43
C GLU A 451 -1.34 12.72 12.78
N LYS A 452 -2.44 11.98 13.05
CA LYS A 452 -2.50 10.51 12.88
C LYS A 452 -3.88 9.97 12.52
N LEU A 453 -4.75 10.74 11.85
CA LEU A 453 -6.10 10.25 11.51
C LEU A 453 -6.51 10.37 10.04
N LEU A 454 -5.71 10.99 9.18
CA LEU A 454 -6.01 11.13 7.74
C LEU A 454 -4.79 10.75 6.89
N LEU A 455 -4.71 9.50 6.43
CA LEU A 455 -3.53 9.00 5.71
C LEU A 455 -3.87 8.68 4.24
N THR A 456 -4.25 9.68 3.46
CA THR A 456 -4.29 9.59 1.98
C THR A 456 -3.23 10.52 1.38
N GLU A 457 -2.56 10.10 0.30
CA GLU A 457 -1.57 10.93 -0.41
C GLU A 457 -2.11 12.32 -0.79
N ASN A 458 -3.40 12.39 -1.13
CA ASN A 458 -4.08 13.64 -1.51
C ASN A 458 -4.04 14.71 -0.42
N TYR A 459 -4.03 14.32 0.85
CA TYR A 459 -4.02 15.26 1.96
C TYR A 459 -2.65 15.90 2.16
N TYR A 460 -1.60 15.10 2.16
CA TYR A 460 -0.23 15.60 2.22
C TYR A 460 0.09 16.53 1.05
N VAL A 461 -0.37 16.21 -0.16
CA VAL A 461 -0.24 17.10 -1.32
C VAL A 461 -0.93 18.46 -1.08
N ARG A 462 -2.08 18.49 -0.40
CA ARG A 462 -2.78 19.75 -0.09
C ARG A 462 -2.08 20.55 1.02
N ILE A 463 -1.67 19.91 2.12
CA ILE A 463 -0.90 20.56 3.22
C ILE A 463 0.36 21.22 2.67
N LEU A 464 1.10 20.50 1.80
CA LEU A 464 2.31 21.05 1.19
C LEU A 464 2.01 22.22 0.23
N SER A 465 0.82 22.24 -0.39
CA SER A 465 0.37 23.37 -1.19
C SER A 465 -0.04 24.58 -0.33
N ASP A 466 -0.61 24.34 0.85
CA ASP A 466 -1.03 25.41 1.75
C ASP A 466 0.18 25.96 2.54
N LEU A 467 1.20 25.13 2.81
CA LEU A 467 2.52 25.58 3.26
C LEU A 467 3.13 26.61 2.30
N ASN A 468 2.96 26.43 0.98
CA ASN A 468 3.44 27.42 0.00
C ASN A 468 2.71 28.77 0.15
N LYS A 469 1.38 28.77 0.26
CA LYS A 469 0.60 30.02 0.46
C LYS A 469 1.02 30.77 1.71
N LEU A 470 1.34 30.05 2.77
CA LEU A 470 1.82 30.66 4.01
C LEU A 470 3.20 31.31 3.83
N VAL A 471 4.13 30.60 3.16
CA VAL A 471 5.44 31.17 2.82
C VAL A 471 5.31 32.41 1.94
N GLU A 472 4.38 32.40 0.99
CA GLU A 472 4.05 33.58 0.18
C GLU A 472 3.52 34.72 1.03
N ASN A 473 2.63 34.46 1.99
CA ASN A 473 2.13 35.48 2.91
C ASN A 473 3.25 36.08 3.78
N LEU A 474 4.19 35.25 4.27
CA LEU A 474 5.37 35.75 4.99
C LEU A 474 6.23 36.65 4.10
N ARG A 475 6.40 36.28 2.82
CA ARG A 475 7.15 37.08 1.84
C ARG A 475 6.44 38.37 1.40
N LYS A 476 5.10 38.41 1.42
CA LYS A 476 4.36 39.68 1.23
C LYS A 476 4.74 40.70 2.29
N THR A 477 4.97 40.26 3.52
CA THR A 477 5.38 41.14 4.63
C THR A 477 6.89 41.42 4.67
N ASN A 478 7.73 40.50 4.19
CA ASN A 478 9.17 40.72 4.04
C ASN A 478 9.67 40.07 2.71
N PRO A 479 9.80 40.85 1.63
CA PRO A 479 10.24 40.32 0.33
C PRO A 479 11.66 39.75 0.30
N LYS A 480 12.53 40.15 1.24
CA LYS A 480 13.92 39.67 1.35
C LYS A 480 14.05 38.40 2.21
N LEU A 481 12.94 37.84 2.66
CA LEU A 481 12.89 36.69 3.55
C LEU A 481 13.40 35.40 2.87
N LYS A 482 14.52 34.89 3.38
CA LYS A 482 15.11 33.60 3.06
C LYS A 482 14.71 32.56 4.11
N ILE A 483 14.28 31.38 3.64
CA ILE A 483 14.00 30.24 4.52
C ILE A 483 15.26 29.39 4.60
N THR A 484 15.85 29.26 5.78
CA THR A 484 17.12 28.55 6.02
C THR A 484 16.94 27.08 6.34
N GLY A 485 15.73 26.65 6.71
CA GLY A 485 15.44 25.25 6.94
C GLY A 485 14.02 24.96 7.41
N PHE A 486 13.67 23.68 7.39
CA PHE A 486 12.39 23.16 7.86
C PHE A 486 12.60 22.07 8.90
N SER A 487 11.75 22.05 9.91
CA SER A 487 11.64 20.91 10.82
C SER A 487 10.19 20.52 11.03
N CYS A 488 9.96 19.28 11.44
CA CYS A 488 8.64 18.83 11.85
C CYS A 488 8.73 17.70 12.88
N LEU A 489 7.67 17.57 13.66
CA LEU A 489 7.52 16.51 14.67
C LEU A 489 6.57 15.42 14.17
N GLY A 490 6.91 14.16 14.45
CA GLY A 490 5.94 13.06 14.43
C GLY A 490 5.26 12.82 13.07
N THR A 491 5.97 13.03 11.96
CA THR A 491 5.43 12.85 10.61
C THR A 491 5.63 11.44 10.07
N SER A 492 4.66 10.94 9.32
CA SER A 492 4.78 9.63 8.66
C SER A 492 5.89 9.60 7.60
N SER A 493 6.38 8.40 7.29
CA SER A 493 7.33 8.14 6.20
C SER A 493 6.82 8.57 4.82
N LEU A 494 5.49 8.60 4.60
CA LEU A 494 4.87 9.10 3.36
C LEU A 494 4.94 10.62 3.26
N PHE A 495 4.55 11.36 4.30
CA PHE A 495 4.70 12.81 4.32
C PHE A 495 6.14 13.19 4.05
N LEU A 496 7.06 12.48 4.70
CA LEU A 496 8.49 12.55 4.49
C LEU A 496 8.88 12.40 3.02
N GLY A 497 8.46 11.33 2.36
CA GLY A 497 8.75 11.10 0.94
C GLY A 497 8.17 12.18 0.03
N LEU A 498 6.93 12.61 0.28
CA LEU A 498 6.27 13.67 -0.49
C LEU A 498 6.92 15.04 -0.27
N PHE A 499 7.28 15.36 0.97
CA PHE A 499 8.00 16.58 1.34
C PHE A 499 9.39 16.62 0.68
N GLN A 500 10.11 15.50 0.68
CA GLN A 500 11.40 15.34 0.01
C GLN A 500 11.30 15.58 -1.50
N ASN A 501 10.35 14.93 -2.17
CA ASN A 501 10.16 15.06 -3.61
C ASN A 501 9.75 16.47 -4.02
N ARG A 502 9.02 17.20 -3.16
CA ARG A 502 8.42 18.48 -3.52
C ARG A 502 9.33 19.69 -3.32
N PHE A 503 10.27 19.65 -2.38
CA PHE A 503 11.06 20.83 -1.99
C PHE A 503 12.57 20.78 -2.31
N ASN A 504 13.10 19.65 -2.81
CA ASN A 504 14.44 19.52 -3.41
C ASN A 504 15.62 20.15 -2.59
N PHE A 505 15.88 19.60 -1.40
CA PHE A 505 16.92 20.07 -0.45
C PHE A 505 18.30 19.41 -0.66
N ARG A 506 19.40 20.13 -0.35
CA ARG A 506 20.80 19.72 -0.64
C ARG A 506 21.50 18.93 0.45
N GLU A 507 21.35 19.28 1.73
CA GLU A 507 22.01 18.58 2.85
C GLU A 507 21.00 18.03 3.87
N LYS A 508 21.25 16.81 4.36
CA LYS A 508 20.32 16.04 5.19
C LYS A 508 20.97 15.64 6.50
N LYS A 509 20.33 15.95 7.62
CA LYS A 509 20.63 15.34 8.93
C LYS A 509 19.35 14.74 9.49
N PHE A 510 19.14 13.45 9.23
CA PHE A 510 18.01 12.70 9.78
C PHE A 510 18.26 12.42 11.26
N ILE A 511 17.30 12.77 12.13
CA ILE A 511 17.32 12.38 13.55
C ILE A 511 16.28 11.28 13.85
N SER A 512 15.77 10.60 12.81
CA SER A 512 14.81 9.46 12.85
C SER A 512 13.31 9.84 12.87
N THR A 513 12.46 8.85 12.59
CA THR A 513 10.98 8.89 12.57
C THR A 513 10.35 8.36 13.85
N GLU A 514 11.15 8.15 14.91
CA GLU A 514 10.79 7.26 16.02
C GLU A 514 10.39 8.01 17.29
N HIS A 515 9.44 7.50 18.05
CA HIS A 515 9.14 8.01 19.39
C HIS A 515 10.30 7.68 20.31
N ILE A 516 10.73 8.64 21.14
CA ILE A 516 11.76 8.38 22.15
C ILE A 516 11.05 8.01 23.45
N LEU A 517 11.30 6.79 23.90
CA LEU A 517 10.77 6.23 25.14
C LEU A 517 11.92 6.06 26.14
N LEU A 518 11.60 6.16 27.42
CA LEU A 518 12.49 5.89 28.53
C LEU A 518 12.08 4.61 29.24
N LYS A 519 13.06 3.81 29.66
CA LYS A 519 12.85 2.73 30.64
C LYS A 519 13.96 2.84 31.68
N GLY A 520 13.61 3.35 32.87
CA GLY A 520 14.62 3.81 33.83
C GLY A 520 15.42 5.00 33.27
N LYS A 521 16.75 4.90 33.22
CA LYS A 521 17.65 5.94 32.65
C LYS A 521 18.01 5.74 31.17
N LYS A 522 17.47 4.70 30.51
CA LYS A 522 17.86 4.33 29.14
C LYS A 522 16.84 4.84 28.12
N LEU A 523 17.32 5.59 27.13
CA LEU A 523 16.55 6.01 25.96
C LEU A 523 16.38 4.84 24.98
N SER A 524 15.19 4.69 24.44
CA SER A 524 14.83 3.68 23.44
C SER A 524 14.03 4.35 22.32
N LEU A 525 14.32 3.99 21.08
CA LEU A 525 13.58 4.45 19.91
C LEU A 525 12.44 3.47 19.61
N PHE A 526 11.27 3.98 19.23
CA PHE A 526 10.09 3.20 18.85
C PHE A 526 9.59 3.65 17.47
N ASP A 527 9.68 2.76 16.48
CA ASP A 527 9.25 3.02 15.10
C ASP A 527 7.72 2.78 14.98
N GLU A 528 7.03 3.52 14.12
CA GLU A 528 5.63 3.24 13.78
C GLU A 528 5.44 1.84 13.19
N LYS A 529 6.49 1.26 12.58
CA LYS A 529 6.50 -0.13 12.11
C LYS A 529 6.34 -1.14 13.25
N ASP A 530 6.60 -0.76 14.50
CA ASP A 530 6.48 -1.61 15.70
C ASP A 530 5.04 -1.71 16.23
N GLY A 531 4.04 -1.62 15.35
CA GLY A 531 2.62 -1.75 15.69
C GLY A 531 1.86 -0.43 15.89
N GLY A 532 2.42 0.69 15.42
CA GLY A 532 1.77 2.00 15.44
C GLY A 532 1.34 2.47 16.83
N GLN A 533 0.17 3.10 16.94
CA GLN A 533 -0.35 3.61 18.22
C GLN A 533 -0.68 2.52 19.24
N LYS A 534 -1.13 1.33 18.78
CA LYS A 534 -1.34 0.17 19.66
C LYS A 534 -0.02 -0.35 20.22
N GLY A 535 1.03 -0.39 19.39
CA GLY A 535 2.38 -0.76 19.82
C GLY A 535 2.95 0.22 20.84
N LEU A 536 2.75 1.53 20.63
CA LEU A 536 3.15 2.57 21.57
C LEU A 536 2.42 2.41 22.92
N ALA A 537 1.09 2.27 22.90
CA ALA A 537 0.30 2.05 24.11
C ALA A 537 0.77 0.81 24.88
N LYS A 538 1.06 -0.30 24.18
CA LYS A 538 1.60 -1.52 24.79
C LYS A 538 2.99 -1.31 25.40
N LYS A 539 3.85 -0.51 24.78
CA LYS A 539 5.17 -0.17 25.35
C LYS A 539 5.00 0.65 26.63
N LEU A 540 4.12 1.64 26.63
CA LEU A 540 3.83 2.45 27.82
C LEU A 540 3.27 1.60 28.97
N GLN A 541 2.35 0.67 28.68
CA GLN A 541 1.85 -0.30 29.66
C GLN A 541 2.95 -1.23 30.22
N ASN A 542 4.01 -1.49 29.45
CA ASN A 542 5.15 -2.33 29.85
C ASN A 542 6.27 -1.56 30.57
N GLY A 543 5.92 -0.46 31.24
CA GLY A 543 6.82 0.32 32.08
C GLY A 543 7.81 1.22 31.34
N TYR A 544 7.54 1.53 30.06
CA TYR A 544 8.21 2.63 29.37
C TYR A 544 7.48 3.94 29.64
N THR A 545 8.21 5.04 29.78
CA THR A 545 7.64 6.40 29.81
C THR A 545 7.91 7.10 28.48
N TYR A 546 6.97 7.92 28.02
CA TYR A 546 7.19 8.73 26.82
C TYR A 546 8.15 9.87 27.17
N TYR A 547 9.19 10.07 26.35
CA TYR A 547 10.17 11.12 26.58
C TYR A 547 9.97 12.31 25.63
N GLN A 548 10.05 12.08 24.31
CA GLN A 548 9.82 13.14 23.32
C GLN A 548 9.53 12.58 21.92
N ARG A 549 8.94 13.41 21.05
CA ARG A 549 8.81 13.14 19.61
C ARG A 549 10.17 13.21 18.91
N CYS A 550 10.42 12.33 17.93
CA CYS A 550 11.52 12.55 17.00
C CYS A 550 11.31 13.80 16.15
N ARG A 551 12.44 14.40 15.77
CA ARG A 551 12.50 15.58 14.90
C ARG A 551 13.12 15.22 13.57
N MET A 552 12.45 15.62 12.51
CA MET A 552 13.09 15.73 11.21
C MET A 552 13.64 17.14 11.07
N ILE A 553 14.86 17.24 10.56
CA ILE A 553 15.57 18.50 10.34
C ILE A 553 16.08 18.52 8.92
N VAL A 554 15.68 19.55 8.17
CA VAL A 554 16.02 19.72 6.77
C VAL A 554 16.73 21.07 6.62
N LEU A 555 17.97 21.03 6.11
CA LEU A 555 18.84 22.20 6.00
C LEU A 555 18.88 22.69 4.53
N GLU A 556 18.62 23.99 4.34
CA GLU A 556 18.73 24.80 3.12
C GLU A 556 18.02 24.35 1.81
N PRO A 557 17.01 25.10 1.32
CA PRO A 557 16.46 24.92 -0.04
C PRO A 557 17.45 25.42 -1.11
N SER A 558 17.54 24.72 -2.26
CA SER A 558 18.34 25.17 -3.40
C SER A 558 17.59 26.09 -4.36
N ASP A 559 18.32 26.97 -5.06
CA ASP A 559 17.77 27.96 -6.00
C ASP A 559 17.05 27.36 -7.23
N PHE A 560 17.11 26.04 -7.42
CA PHE A 560 16.44 25.34 -8.52
C PHE A 560 15.55 24.21 -8.01
N SER A 561 14.26 24.55 -7.83
CA SER A 561 13.17 23.58 -7.75
C SER A 561 12.43 23.55 -9.09
N LEU A 562 12.07 22.36 -9.57
CA LEU A 562 11.17 22.15 -10.72
C LEU A 562 9.84 22.92 -10.57
N VAL A 563 9.43 23.20 -9.32
CA VAL A 563 8.25 24.02 -9.01
C VAL A 563 8.56 25.52 -9.08
N TRP A 564 9.74 25.98 -8.65
CA TRP A 564 10.14 27.39 -8.77
C TRP A 564 10.24 27.84 -10.23
N SER A 565 10.63 26.96 -11.14
CA SER A 565 10.61 27.20 -12.58
C SER A 565 9.22 27.19 -13.21
N TYR A 566 8.23 26.52 -12.60
CA TYR A 566 6.84 26.51 -13.07
C TYR A 566 6.05 27.72 -12.56
N VAL A 567 6.50 28.35 -11.47
CA VAL A 567 5.87 29.52 -10.82
C VAL A 567 6.45 30.86 -11.31
N LYS A 568 7.59 30.84 -12.01
CA LYS A 568 8.17 32.05 -12.64
C LYS A 568 7.59 32.37 -14.03
N LYS A 569 6.84 31.44 -14.62
CA LYS A 569 5.99 31.64 -15.80
C LYS A 569 4.56 31.79 -15.33
#